data_AF-A0A4V2KCL3-F1
#
_entry.id   AF-A0A4V2KCL3-F1
#
_cell.length_a   1.000
_cell.length_b   1.000
_cell.length_c   1.000
_cell.angle_alpha   90.00
_cell.angle_beta   90.00
_cell.angle_gamma   90.00
#
_symmetry.space_group_name_H-M   'P 1'
#
loop_
_entity.id
_entity.type
_entity.pdbx_description
1 polymer ?
#
loop_
_entity_poly.entity_id
_entity_poly.type
_entity_poly.pdbx_seq_one_letter_code
_entity_poly.pdbx_strand_id
1 'polypeptide(L)'
;MPVTARFPLAPYLCACLVGLLALGGLWQTLGKPVELADAATPTHKLQCASYTPFDKDQSPFDQPLAIRAERMDADLALLAQRFQCIRTYSVTGLQALPDLARKHGLKLLAGAWVSRNPHDTAVEIQGLIELARANPDVVEAVIVGNEALLRKEVTAAQLVALIEQVKAAIAQPVTYADVWEFWLKHPEVAPAVDFLTIHLLPYWEDDPAGIDQALREVTEVRQLFGRRFAPKDILIGETGWPSEGRQRETAVPSRVNQATFIRGFVALAEQHGWRYNLIEAFDQPWKRVSEGAVGGFWGLYDAERQDKSILAGPVSNLPHWPYWLAVSSVVFVFGLALGGRPCSPRNALLLPLLAAVAAACVGLSAQLAWVTSRFFGEWLWAGALLALNLLVLAHASLALGQRAGWREPAFAWLERRAGWWLAAAGFAGAVMMLALVSDARYRSFPSAALLLPALVYLCRPVTGPRREIALLALLIAAGIAPQLVEETLGNLQAIGWAITSALLVAALWRSVRLSAAKGIETSRHGLPRVESDA
;
A
#
# COMPACT_ATOMS: atom_id res chain seq x y z
N MET A 1 9.93 20.49 -57.04
CA MET A 1 10.40 20.53 -55.64
C MET A 1 9.27 20.03 -54.75
N PRO A 2 9.45 19.01 -53.90
CA PRO A 2 8.39 18.61 -53.00
C PRO A 2 8.22 19.70 -51.94
N VAL A 3 7.00 20.20 -51.78
CA VAL A 3 6.64 21.14 -50.71
C VAL A 3 6.94 20.45 -49.39
N THR A 4 8.01 20.87 -48.70
CA THR A 4 8.30 20.42 -47.34
C THR A 4 7.12 20.82 -46.46
N ALA A 5 6.31 19.85 -46.04
CA ALA A 5 5.21 20.08 -45.12
C ALA A 5 5.76 20.85 -43.90
N ARG A 6 5.23 22.05 -43.66
CA ARG A 6 5.68 22.91 -42.56
C ARG A 6 5.42 22.18 -41.24
N PHE A 7 6.43 22.16 -40.37
CA PHE A 7 6.30 21.58 -39.03
C PHE A 7 5.14 22.26 -38.29
N PRO A 8 4.12 21.52 -37.83
CA PRO A 8 2.99 22.09 -37.12
C PRO A 8 3.39 22.47 -35.68
N LEU A 9 4.18 23.55 -35.57
CA LEU A 9 4.84 24.00 -34.35
C LEU A 9 3.84 24.42 -33.27
N ALA A 10 2.83 25.21 -33.60
CA ALA A 10 1.84 25.71 -32.64
C ALA A 10 1.08 24.58 -31.92
N PRO A 11 0.45 23.61 -32.61
CA PRO A 11 -0.22 22.50 -31.91
C PRO A 11 0.76 21.62 -31.13
N TYR A 12 2.00 21.45 -31.63
CA TYR A 12 3.03 20.70 -30.91
C TYR A 12 3.42 21.35 -29.58
N LEU A 13 3.71 22.66 -29.59
CA LEU A 13 4.06 23.41 -28.38
C LEU A 13 2.89 23.47 -27.39
N CYS A 14 1.66 23.65 -27.89
CA CYS A 14 0.45 23.61 -27.06
C CYS A 14 0.30 22.25 -26.36
N ALA A 15 0.45 21.14 -27.10
CA ALA A 15 0.39 19.80 -26.52
C ALA A 15 1.55 19.52 -25.53
N CYS A 16 2.75 20.05 -25.78
CA CYS A 16 3.85 19.98 -24.84
C CYS A 16 3.52 20.72 -23.53
N LEU A 17 2.98 21.94 -23.63
CA LEU A 17 2.56 22.71 -22.46
C LEU A 17 1.48 21.97 -21.66
N VAL A 18 0.45 21.44 -22.34
CA VAL A 18 -0.60 20.63 -21.68
C VAL A 18 0.00 19.41 -20.99
N GLY A 19 0.90 18.69 -21.66
CA GLY A 19 1.57 17.52 -21.09
C GLY A 19 2.40 17.86 -19.84
N LEU A 20 3.20 18.93 -19.90
CA LEU A 20 4.01 19.39 -18.77
C LEU A 20 3.16 19.90 -17.61
N LEU A 21 2.09 20.65 -17.87
CA LEU A 21 1.16 21.10 -16.85
C LEU A 21 0.42 19.91 -16.20
N ALA A 22 0.05 18.90 -16.98
CA ALA A 22 -0.58 17.69 -16.44
C ALA A 22 0.39 16.89 -15.55
N LEU A 23 1.65 16.73 -15.96
CA LEU A 23 2.67 16.07 -15.14
C LEU A 23 3.00 16.87 -13.88
N GLY A 24 3.20 18.18 -14.02
CA GLY A 24 3.41 19.08 -12.88
C GLY A 24 2.24 19.03 -11.90
N GLY A 25 1.01 19.12 -12.42
CA GLY A 25 -0.21 19.00 -11.64
C GLY A 25 -0.32 17.65 -10.93
N LEU A 26 -0.09 16.53 -11.61
CA LEU A 26 -0.12 15.19 -11.02
C LEU A 26 0.83 15.05 -9.82
N TRP A 27 2.11 15.41 -10.00
CA TRP A 27 3.08 15.23 -8.93
C TRP A 27 2.91 16.26 -7.82
N GLN A 28 2.49 17.48 -8.15
CA GLN A 28 2.18 18.50 -7.16
C GLN A 28 0.94 18.12 -6.32
N THR A 29 -0.13 17.58 -6.91
CA THR A 29 -1.31 17.17 -6.15
C THR A 29 -1.01 16.01 -5.20
N LEU A 30 -0.14 15.08 -5.61
CA LEU A 30 0.29 13.98 -4.76
C LEU A 30 1.30 14.43 -3.69
N GLY A 31 2.09 15.47 -3.94
CA GLY A 31 3.24 15.79 -3.09
C GLY A 31 3.19 17.12 -2.36
N LYS A 32 2.23 18.00 -2.66
CA LYS A 32 2.10 19.29 -1.95
C LYS A 32 1.81 19.03 -0.46
N PRO A 33 2.60 19.61 0.46
CA PRO A 33 2.31 19.52 1.89
C PRO A 33 0.96 20.13 2.25
N VAL A 34 0.30 19.50 3.22
CA VAL A 34 -0.95 19.93 3.84
C VAL A 34 -0.63 20.38 5.26
N GLU A 35 -1.09 21.58 5.62
CA GLU A 35 -1.00 22.09 6.98
C GLU A 35 -2.13 21.49 7.82
N LEU A 36 -1.76 20.87 8.93
CA LEU A 36 -2.68 20.27 9.89
C LEU A 36 -2.33 20.77 11.29
N ALA A 37 -3.32 20.84 12.19
CA ALA A 37 -3.06 21.13 13.59
C ALA A 37 -2.18 20.03 14.21
N ASP A 38 -1.22 20.40 15.06
CA ASP A 38 -0.35 19.42 15.70
C ASP A 38 -1.13 18.58 16.72
N ALA A 39 -0.73 17.32 16.91
CA ALA A 39 -1.37 16.41 17.87
C ALA A 39 -1.20 16.91 19.32
N ALA A 40 -0.08 17.57 19.59
CA ALA A 40 0.24 18.15 20.89
C ALA A 40 1.27 19.27 20.74
N THR A 41 1.33 20.15 21.72
CA THR A 41 2.43 21.13 21.80
C THR A 41 3.77 20.42 22.01
N PRO A 42 4.91 21.03 21.63
CA PRO A 42 6.23 20.40 21.79
C PRO A 42 6.58 19.95 23.21
N THR A 43 5.95 20.56 24.23
CA THR A 43 6.18 20.26 25.64
C THR A 43 5.19 19.24 26.21
N HIS A 44 4.07 18.98 25.53
CA HIS A 44 3.07 18.03 25.98
C HIS A 44 3.36 16.64 25.40
N LYS A 45 3.77 15.71 26.28
CA LYS A 45 4.01 14.32 25.88
C LYS A 45 2.70 13.56 25.79
N LEU A 46 2.52 12.85 24.68
CA LEU A 46 1.43 11.90 24.45
C LEU A 46 1.57 10.69 25.38
N GLN A 47 0.51 9.89 25.49
CA GLN A 47 0.44 8.75 26.41
C GLN A 47 1.41 7.61 26.02
N CYS A 48 0.94 6.57 25.32
CA CYS A 48 1.76 5.43 24.93
C CYS A 48 1.90 5.30 23.40
N ALA A 49 3.01 4.70 22.95
CA ALA A 49 3.17 4.19 21.59
C ALA A 49 3.60 2.71 21.60
N SER A 50 3.04 1.91 20.68
CA SER A 50 3.49 0.54 20.47
C SER A 50 4.93 0.52 19.97
N TYR A 51 5.78 -0.26 20.63
CA TYR A 51 7.20 -0.38 20.34
C TYR A 51 7.59 -1.85 20.08
N THR A 52 8.27 -2.07 18.97
CA THR A 52 8.99 -3.31 18.66
C THR A 52 10.41 -2.95 18.21
N PRO A 53 11.45 -3.68 18.66
CA PRO A 53 12.84 -3.23 18.54
C PRO A 53 13.52 -3.67 17.24
N PHE A 54 12.75 -3.97 16.18
CA PHE A 54 13.29 -4.51 14.94
C PHE A 54 13.81 -3.39 14.02
N ASP A 55 14.96 -3.63 13.42
CA ASP A 55 15.44 -2.84 12.29
C ASP A 55 14.62 -3.10 11.02
N LYS A 56 14.78 -2.25 10.01
CA LYS A 56 14.08 -2.37 8.71
C LYS A 56 14.27 -3.73 8.01
N ASP A 57 15.39 -4.41 8.26
CA ASP A 57 15.75 -5.69 7.66
C ASP A 57 15.65 -6.86 8.67
N GLN A 58 15.05 -6.64 9.83
CA GLN A 58 14.86 -7.65 10.88
C GLN A 58 13.38 -8.01 11.04
N SER A 59 13.12 -9.21 11.56
CA SER A 59 11.78 -9.69 11.89
C SER A 59 11.76 -10.42 13.23
N PRO A 60 10.60 -10.52 13.90
CA PRO A 60 10.43 -11.39 15.07
C PRO A 60 10.62 -12.87 14.75
N PHE A 61 10.67 -13.26 13.47
CA PHE A 61 10.80 -14.64 13.01
C PHE A 61 12.25 -15.04 12.72
N ASP A 62 13.20 -14.11 12.82
CA ASP A 62 14.61 -14.38 12.58
C ASP A 62 15.18 -15.34 13.65
N GLN A 63 15.96 -16.33 13.22
CA GLN A 63 16.60 -17.30 14.11
C GLN A 63 18.13 -17.31 13.90
N PRO A 64 18.94 -17.00 14.93
CA PRO A 64 18.54 -16.58 16.27
C PRO A 64 17.95 -15.16 16.29
N LEU A 65 17.02 -14.91 17.20
CA LEU A 65 16.47 -13.58 17.45
C LEU A 65 17.59 -12.67 17.99
N ALA A 66 17.93 -11.60 17.26
CA ALA A 66 19.04 -10.73 17.57
C ALA A 66 18.58 -9.28 17.77
N ILE A 67 18.22 -8.95 19.02
CA ILE A 67 17.80 -7.59 19.41
C ILE A 67 19.00 -6.85 20.01
N ARG A 68 19.29 -5.65 19.49
CA ARG A 68 20.45 -4.84 19.92
C ARG A 68 20.04 -3.84 21.01
N ALA A 69 20.69 -3.90 22.16
CA ALA A 69 20.40 -3.00 23.28
C ALA A 69 20.65 -1.52 22.93
N GLU A 70 21.67 -1.23 22.14
CA GLU A 70 21.99 0.13 21.69
C GLU A 70 20.91 0.69 20.76
N ARG A 71 20.28 -0.18 19.94
CA ARG A 71 19.14 0.23 19.12
C ARG A 71 17.94 0.56 20.00
N MET A 72 17.62 -0.28 20.98
CA MET A 72 16.54 -0.01 21.93
C MET A 72 16.78 1.29 22.70
N ASP A 73 18.00 1.53 23.16
CA ASP A 73 18.36 2.75 23.88
C ASP A 73 18.14 4.00 23.02
N ALA A 74 18.56 3.97 21.75
CA ALA A 74 18.38 5.07 20.82
C ALA A 74 16.90 5.29 20.44
N ASP A 75 16.16 4.21 20.20
CA ASP A 75 14.73 4.28 19.88
C ASP A 75 13.93 4.86 21.07
N LEU A 76 14.23 4.43 22.30
CA LEU A 76 13.58 4.95 23.51
C LEU A 76 13.96 6.40 23.80
N ALA A 77 15.20 6.81 23.54
CA ALA A 77 15.62 8.22 23.63
C ALA A 77 14.82 9.12 22.69
N LEU A 78 14.54 8.63 21.47
CA LEU A 78 13.69 9.34 20.50
C LEU A 78 12.23 9.39 20.98
N LEU A 79 11.66 8.25 21.38
CA LEU A 79 10.27 8.18 21.82
C LEU A 79 10.01 9.00 23.08
N ALA A 80 10.95 9.06 24.01
CA ALA A 80 10.86 9.84 25.24
C ALA A 80 10.71 11.36 24.99
N GLN A 81 11.02 11.86 23.79
CA GLN A 81 10.78 13.27 23.45
C GLN A 81 9.28 13.56 23.27
N ARG A 82 8.47 12.57 22.91
CA ARG A 82 7.06 12.74 22.54
C ARG A 82 6.08 11.90 23.35
N PHE A 83 6.53 10.84 24.01
CA PHE A 83 5.70 9.88 24.72
C PHE A 83 6.10 9.74 26.19
N GLN A 84 5.11 9.42 27.04
CA GLN A 84 5.30 9.10 28.45
C GLN A 84 5.52 7.60 28.67
N CYS A 85 5.10 6.78 27.71
CA CYS A 85 4.98 5.35 27.85
C CYS A 85 5.24 4.62 26.53
N ILE A 86 5.67 3.36 26.61
CA ILE A 86 5.71 2.44 25.48
C ILE A 86 4.92 1.16 25.79
N ARG A 87 4.37 0.53 24.76
CA ARG A 87 3.72 -0.79 24.84
C ARG A 87 4.50 -1.83 24.07
N THR A 88 4.68 -3.03 24.62
CA THR A 88 5.25 -4.19 23.91
C THR A 88 4.26 -5.34 23.75
N TYR A 89 4.57 -6.25 22.83
CA TYR A 89 3.71 -7.40 22.48
C TYR A 89 4.19 -8.74 23.04
N SER A 90 5.48 -8.81 23.38
CA SER A 90 6.18 -9.97 23.89
C SER A 90 7.19 -9.48 24.94
N VAL A 91 7.68 -10.38 25.78
CA VAL A 91 8.82 -10.14 26.68
C VAL A 91 10.10 -10.84 26.21
N THR A 92 10.01 -11.69 25.20
CA THR A 92 11.14 -12.46 24.66
C THR A 92 12.17 -11.52 24.04
N GLY A 93 13.41 -11.60 24.54
CA GLY A 93 14.53 -10.77 24.07
C GLY A 93 14.48 -9.31 24.53
N LEU A 94 13.56 -8.95 25.43
CA LEU A 94 13.34 -7.59 25.93
C LEU A 94 13.71 -7.41 27.41
N GLN A 95 14.57 -8.27 27.96
CA GLN A 95 14.91 -8.26 29.39
C GLN A 95 15.56 -6.94 29.85
N ALA A 96 16.31 -6.26 28.97
CA ALA A 96 16.95 -4.97 29.24
C ALA A 96 16.00 -3.76 29.11
N LEU A 97 14.80 -3.96 28.54
CA LEU A 97 13.91 -2.86 28.19
C LEU A 97 13.44 -2.03 29.40
N PRO A 98 13.10 -2.61 30.58
CA PRO A 98 12.71 -1.83 31.74
C PRO A 98 13.79 -0.85 32.22
N ASP A 99 15.07 -1.25 32.19
CA ASP A 99 16.19 -0.39 32.58
C ASP A 99 16.38 0.78 31.61
N LEU A 100 16.24 0.51 30.31
CA LEU A 100 16.28 1.54 29.27
C LEU A 100 15.08 2.49 29.37
N ALA A 101 13.88 1.98 29.64
CA ALA A 101 12.69 2.79 29.85
C ALA A 101 12.87 3.70 31.08
N ARG A 102 13.39 3.17 32.19
CA ARG A 102 13.75 3.95 33.39
C ARG A 102 14.74 5.07 33.06
N LYS A 103 15.81 4.75 32.32
CA LYS A 103 16.84 5.72 31.91
C LYS A 103 16.25 6.91 31.16
N HIS A 104 15.25 6.69 30.31
CA HIS A 104 14.62 7.74 29.50
C HIS A 104 13.33 8.31 30.12
N GLY A 105 12.95 7.87 31.32
CA GLY A 105 11.74 8.33 32.00
C GLY A 105 10.44 7.88 31.33
N LEU A 106 10.45 6.74 30.64
CA LEU A 106 9.29 6.10 30.04
C LEU A 106 8.68 5.07 30.99
N LYS A 107 7.35 4.97 31.00
CA LYS A 107 6.60 3.83 31.58
C LYS A 107 6.43 2.71 30.55
N LEU A 108 6.08 1.53 31.04
CA LEU A 108 5.95 0.32 30.22
C LEU A 108 4.60 -0.38 30.42
N LEU A 109 3.89 -0.59 29.32
CA LEU A 109 2.82 -1.58 29.21
C LEU A 109 3.43 -2.87 28.62
N ALA A 110 3.75 -3.84 29.47
CA ALA A 110 4.46 -5.05 29.05
C ALA A 110 3.48 -6.13 28.57
N GLY A 111 3.67 -6.65 27.36
CA GLY A 111 2.85 -7.72 26.80
C GLY A 111 3.52 -9.09 26.83
N ALA A 112 2.76 -10.15 27.11
CA ALA A 112 3.15 -11.53 26.84
C ALA A 112 2.43 -12.04 25.59
N TRP A 113 3.19 -12.61 24.64
CA TRP A 113 2.58 -13.19 23.44
C TRP A 113 1.95 -14.54 23.75
N VAL A 114 0.62 -14.60 23.74
CA VAL A 114 -0.13 -15.85 23.90
C VAL A 114 -0.30 -16.48 22.52
N SER A 115 0.22 -17.70 22.34
CA SER A 115 0.20 -18.44 21.09
C SER A 115 -0.56 -19.77 21.19
N ARG A 116 -0.76 -20.42 20.05
CA ARG A 116 -1.30 -21.79 20.00
C ARG A 116 -0.37 -22.82 20.65
N ASN A 117 0.93 -22.54 20.75
CA ASN A 117 1.89 -23.41 21.41
C ASN A 117 1.89 -23.13 22.92
N PRO A 118 1.44 -24.08 23.77
CA PRO A 118 1.38 -23.87 25.22
C PRO A 118 2.76 -23.69 25.86
N HIS A 119 3.82 -24.27 25.27
CA HIS A 119 5.18 -24.11 25.79
C HIS A 119 5.68 -22.69 25.62
N ASP A 120 5.58 -22.15 24.39
CA ASP A 120 6.00 -20.77 24.09
C ASP A 120 5.19 -19.76 24.90
N THR A 121 3.87 -20.00 25.04
CA THR A 121 3.00 -19.20 25.91
C THR A 121 3.46 -19.25 27.37
N ALA A 122 3.84 -20.42 27.90
CA ALA A 122 4.32 -20.53 29.28
C ALA A 122 5.62 -19.75 29.51
N VAL A 123 6.54 -19.74 28.53
CA VAL A 123 7.78 -18.95 28.57
C VAL A 123 7.47 -17.45 28.62
N GLU A 124 6.57 -16.97 27.75
CA GLU A 124 6.14 -15.56 27.72
C GLU A 124 5.46 -15.14 29.04
N ILE A 125 4.55 -15.95 29.57
CA ILE A 125 3.84 -15.68 30.82
C ILE A 125 4.80 -15.61 32.01
N GLN A 126 5.71 -16.57 32.11
CA GLN A 126 6.70 -16.58 33.20
C GLN A 126 7.64 -15.38 33.10
N GLY A 127 8.14 -15.07 31.89
CA GLY A 127 8.97 -13.89 31.65
C GLY A 127 8.27 -12.58 31.99
N LEU A 128 6.97 -12.47 31.69
CA LEU A 128 6.15 -11.30 32.02
C LEU A 128 6.00 -11.13 33.53
N ILE A 129 5.73 -12.22 34.26
CA ILE A 129 5.63 -12.21 35.72
C ILE A 129 6.97 -11.76 36.34
N GLU A 130 8.09 -12.32 35.89
CA GLU A 130 9.43 -11.97 36.38
C GLU A 130 9.77 -10.51 36.10
N LEU A 131 9.55 -10.05 34.86
CA LEU A 131 9.80 -8.68 34.43
C LEU A 131 8.97 -7.68 35.24
N ALA A 132 7.69 -7.96 35.46
CA ALA A 132 6.81 -7.12 36.25
C ALA A 132 7.22 -7.06 37.73
N ARG A 133 7.53 -8.19 38.37
CA ARG A 133 7.94 -8.22 39.79
C ARG A 133 9.25 -7.48 40.03
N ALA A 134 10.19 -7.58 39.09
CA ALA A 134 11.48 -6.91 39.19
C ALA A 134 11.41 -5.39 38.95
N ASN A 135 10.37 -4.91 38.25
CA ASN A 135 10.30 -3.51 37.78
C ASN A 135 8.95 -2.81 38.11
N PRO A 136 8.49 -2.81 39.38
CA PRO A 136 7.22 -2.20 39.77
C PRO A 136 7.20 -0.67 39.60
N ASP A 137 8.36 -0.04 39.48
CA ASP A 137 8.49 1.40 39.30
C ASP A 137 8.30 1.84 37.83
N VAL A 138 8.51 0.95 36.86
CA VAL A 138 8.43 1.25 35.42
C VAL A 138 7.22 0.57 34.76
N VAL A 139 6.91 -0.66 35.13
CA VAL A 139 5.79 -1.43 34.56
C VAL A 139 4.48 -0.91 35.15
N GLU A 140 3.68 -0.24 34.33
CA GLU A 140 2.41 0.37 34.75
C GLU A 140 1.26 -0.65 34.73
N ALA A 141 1.25 -1.52 33.73
CA ALA A 141 0.31 -2.63 33.60
C ALA A 141 0.90 -3.72 32.71
N VAL A 142 0.31 -4.91 32.76
CA VAL A 142 0.69 -6.02 31.89
C VAL A 142 -0.48 -6.51 31.04
N ILE A 143 -0.16 -6.99 29.83
CA ILE A 143 -1.12 -7.42 28.82
C ILE A 143 -0.89 -8.90 28.53
N VAL A 144 -1.86 -9.75 28.87
CA VAL A 144 -1.79 -11.20 28.68
C VAL A 144 -2.43 -11.57 27.35
N GLY A 145 -1.62 -11.56 26.29
CA GLY A 145 -2.06 -11.86 24.93
C GLY A 145 -2.49 -10.64 24.12
N ASN A 146 -2.21 -10.71 22.83
CA ASN A 146 -2.64 -9.76 21.82
C ASN A 146 -3.45 -10.49 20.76
N GLU A 147 -4.73 -10.15 20.63
CA GLU A 147 -5.63 -10.68 19.61
C GLU A 147 -5.67 -12.22 19.59
N ALA A 148 -5.44 -12.86 20.74
CA ALA A 148 -5.30 -14.30 20.85
C ALA A 148 -6.62 -15.03 20.51
N LEU A 149 -7.77 -14.41 20.81
CA LEU A 149 -9.09 -14.90 20.44
C LEU A 149 -9.39 -14.62 18.96
N LEU A 150 -9.06 -13.42 18.44
CA LEU A 150 -9.16 -13.11 17.01
C LEU A 150 -8.37 -14.09 16.15
N ARG A 151 -7.12 -14.39 16.54
CA ARG A 151 -6.24 -15.35 15.88
C ARG A 151 -6.66 -16.81 16.10
N LYS A 152 -7.67 -17.07 16.95
CA LYS A 152 -8.19 -18.40 17.29
C LYS A 152 -7.09 -19.36 17.73
N GLU A 153 -6.20 -18.86 18.58
CA GLU A 153 -5.06 -19.62 19.09
C GLU A 153 -5.33 -20.26 20.43
N VAL A 154 -6.19 -19.64 21.24
CA VAL A 154 -6.65 -20.14 22.53
C VAL A 154 -8.16 -19.93 22.66
N THR A 155 -8.80 -20.66 23.56
CA THR A 155 -10.19 -20.42 23.96
C THR A 155 -10.27 -19.32 25.03
N ALA A 156 -11.44 -18.71 25.19
CA ALA A 156 -11.68 -17.73 26.26
C ALA A 156 -11.37 -18.30 27.65
N ALA A 157 -11.72 -19.56 27.92
CA ALA A 157 -11.43 -20.22 29.20
C ALA A 157 -9.92 -20.39 29.44
N GLN A 158 -9.16 -20.78 28.42
CA GLN A 158 -7.70 -20.86 28.51
C GLN A 158 -7.08 -19.49 28.77
N LEU A 159 -7.56 -18.45 28.08
CA LEU A 159 -7.08 -17.08 28.26
C LEU A 159 -7.37 -16.56 29.68
N VAL A 160 -8.57 -16.80 30.21
CA VAL A 160 -8.95 -16.44 31.59
C VAL A 160 -8.01 -17.09 32.60
N ALA A 161 -7.69 -18.38 32.43
CA ALA A 161 -6.76 -19.07 33.32
C ALA A 161 -5.35 -18.45 33.32
N LEU A 162 -4.85 -18.03 32.15
CA LEU A 162 -3.56 -17.34 32.04
C LEU A 162 -3.59 -15.96 32.70
N ILE A 163 -4.68 -15.20 32.53
CA ILE A 163 -4.88 -13.89 33.18
C ILE A 163 -4.88 -14.05 34.70
N GLU A 164 -5.63 -15.00 35.23
CA GLU A 164 -5.72 -15.27 36.67
C GLU A 164 -4.38 -15.72 37.24
N GLN A 165 -3.62 -16.56 36.52
CA GLN A 165 -2.26 -16.96 36.89
C GLN A 165 -1.34 -15.74 37.05
N VAL A 166 -1.36 -14.81 36.09
CA VAL A 166 -0.53 -13.60 36.16
C VAL A 166 -0.98 -12.69 37.31
N LYS A 167 -2.29 -12.47 37.46
CA LYS A 167 -2.86 -11.66 38.55
C LYS A 167 -2.50 -12.18 39.94
N ALA A 168 -2.44 -13.49 40.12
CA ALA A 168 -2.06 -14.09 41.39
C ALA A 168 -0.57 -13.87 41.74
N ALA A 169 0.27 -13.55 40.76
CA ALA A 169 1.72 -13.50 40.90
C ALA A 169 2.31 -12.08 40.98
N ILE A 170 1.55 -11.05 40.59
CA ILE A 170 2.04 -9.65 40.48
C ILE A 170 1.07 -8.66 41.12
N ALA A 171 1.52 -7.42 41.34
CA ALA A 171 0.69 -6.35 41.92
C ALA A 171 0.14 -5.37 40.87
N GLN A 172 0.75 -5.31 39.68
CA GLN A 172 0.33 -4.44 38.60
C GLN A 172 -1.02 -4.88 38.01
N PRO A 173 -1.84 -3.93 37.53
CA PRO A 173 -3.06 -4.24 36.79
C PRO A 173 -2.78 -5.13 35.57
N VAL A 174 -3.64 -6.13 35.37
CA VAL A 174 -3.58 -7.10 34.28
C VAL A 174 -4.74 -6.89 33.33
N THR A 175 -4.46 -6.86 32.04
CA THR A 175 -5.46 -6.77 30.98
C THR A 175 -5.21 -7.80 29.88
N TYR A 176 -6.13 -7.86 28.93
CA TYR A 176 -6.03 -8.57 27.66
C TYR A 176 -6.29 -7.53 26.55
N ALA A 177 -5.66 -7.68 25.39
CA ALA A 177 -5.84 -6.76 24.27
C ALA A 177 -6.39 -7.47 23.03
N ASP A 178 -7.46 -6.96 22.45
CA ASP A 178 -8.11 -7.52 21.25
C ASP A 178 -8.91 -6.46 20.50
N VAL A 179 -9.32 -6.78 19.27
CA VAL A 179 -10.30 -5.99 18.51
C VAL A 179 -11.65 -6.00 19.23
N TRP A 180 -12.38 -4.90 19.11
CA TRP A 180 -13.57 -4.63 19.91
C TRP A 180 -14.69 -5.66 19.68
N GLU A 181 -14.83 -6.22 18.47
CA GLU A 181 -15.83 -7.25 18.20
C GLU A 181 -15.57 -8.53 18.97
N PHE A 182 -14.31 -8.88 19.23
CA PHE A 182 -13.97 -10.10 19.96
C PHE A 182 -14.25 -9.97 21.46
N TRP A 183 -14.16 -8.77 22.01
CA TRP A 183 -14.68 -8.49 23.35
C TRP A 183 -16.20 -8.66 23.44
N LEU A 184 -16.94 -8.30 22.40
CA LEU A 184 -18.40 -8.50 22.36
C LEU A 184 -18.80 -9.96 22.12
N LYS A 185 -17.97 -10.73 21.39
CA LYS A 185 -18.15 -12.18 21.17
C LYS A 185 -17.78 -13.01 22.40
N HIS A 186 -16.81 -12.55 23.18
CA HIS A 186 -16.30 -13.23 24.39
C HIS A 186 -16.40 -12.35 25.65
N PRO A 187 -17.60 -11.86 26.01
CA PRO A 187 -17.77 -10.98 27.17
C PRO A 187 -17.41 -11.67 28.50
N GLU A 188 -17.35 -13.00 28.52
CA GLU A 188 -16.93 -13.82 29.67
C GLU A 188 -15.48 -13.58 30.12
N VAL A 189 -14.63 -12.97 29.28
CA VAL A 189 -13.23 -12.63 29.64
C VAL A 189 -13.16 -11.34 30.48
N ALA A 190 -14.13 -10.43 30.31
CA ALA A 190 -14.11 -9.10 30.95
C ALA A 190 -14.04 -9.11 32.49
N PRO A 191 -14.66 -10.06 33.22
CA PRO A 191 -14.51 -10.16 34.67
C PRO A 191 -13.09 -10.47 35.14
N ALA A 192 -12.30 -11.22 34.34
CA ALA A 192 -10.97 -11.69 34.75
C ALA A 192 -9.91 -10.57 34.74
N VAL A 193 -10.01 -9.62 33.80
CA VAL A 193 -9.09 -8.49 33.67
C VAL A 193 -9.42 -7.35 34.64
N ASP A 194 -8.44 -6.50 34.96
CA ASP A 194 -8.64 -5.31 35.80
C ASP A 194 -9.30 -4.17 35.01
N PHE A 195 -8.90 -3.99 33.75
CA PHE A 195 -9.47 -3.04 32.79
C PHE A 195 -9.48 -3.66 31.39
N LEU A 196 -10.27 -3.11 30.48
CA LEU A 196 -10.37 -3.56 29.09
C LEU A 196 -9.32 -2.88 28.22
N THR A 197 -8.67 -3.63 27.33
CA THR A 197 -7.84 -3.05 26.27
C THR A 197 -8.43 -3.40 24.91
N ILE A 198 -8.92 -2.39 24.19
CA ILE A 198 -9.60 -2.55 22.90
C ILE A 198 -8.77 -1.98 21.77
N HIS A 199 -8.72 -2.66 20.63
CA HIS A 199 -8.13 -2.14 19.40
C HIS A 199 -9.23 -1.49 18.55
N LEU A 200 -8.94 -0.29 18.05
CA LEU A 200 -9.81 0.51 17.19
C LEU A 200 -8.98 0.98 15.99
N LEU A 201 -9.04 0.21 14.91
CA LEU A 201 -8.23 0.40 13.70
C LEU A 201 -9.18 0.52 12.50
N PRO A 202 -9.77 1.70 12.25
CA PRO A 202 -10.83 1.90 11.23
C PRO A 202 -10.51 1.32 9.84
N TYR A 203 -9.24 1.25 9.45
CA TYR A 203 -8.82 0.62 8.20
C TYR A 203 -9.01 -0.92 8.19
N TRP A 204 -8.83 -1.59 9.33
CA TRP A 204 -8.90 -3.05 9.49
C TRP A 204 -10.25 -3.58 9.97
N GLU A 205 -11.17 -2.73 10.42
CA GLU A 205 -12.51 -3.13 10.89
C GLU A 205 -13.27 -3.91 9.82
N ASP A 206 -14.23 -4.76 10.22
CA ASP A 206 -15.00 -5.56 9.26
C ASP A 206 -15.72 -4.67 8.21
N ASP A 207 -16.19 -3.49 8.62
CA ASP A 207 -16.73 -2.41 7.78
C ASP A 207 -15.80 -1.17 7.87
N PRO A 208 -14.79 -1.03 6.98
CA PRO A 208 -13.76 -0.02 7.14
C PRO A 208 -14.23 1.39 6.77
N ALA A 209 -14.08 2.32 7.71
CA ALA A 209 -14.44 3.72 7.51
C ALA A 209 -13.34 4.56 6.84
N GLY A 210 -13.77 5.39 5.89
CA GLY A 210 -12.95 6.45 5.32
C GLY A 210 -12.55 7.52 6.35
N ILE A 211 -11.53 8.32 6.01
CA ILE A 211 -10.90 9.27 6.95
C ILE A 211 -11.89 10.26 7.58
N ASP A 212 -12.92 10.68 6.83
CA ASP A 212 -13.94 11.63 7.28
C ASP A 212 -14.94 11.02 8.30
N GLN A 213 -14.95 9.69 8.45
CA GLN A 213 -15.87 8.96 9.32
C GLN A 213 -15.17 8.23 10.47
N ALA A 214 -13.89 7.89 10.29
CA ALA A 214 -13.09 7.08 11.21
C ALA A 214 -13.16 7.53 12.68
N LEU A 215 -13.07 8.84 12.96
CA LEU A 215 -13.14 9.35 14.34
C LEU A 215 -14.54 9.24 14.97
N ARG A 216 -15.61 9.31 14.15
CA ARG A 216 -16.98 9.10 14.65
C ARG A 216 -17.17 7.66 15.07
N GLU A 217 -16.72 6.72 14.25
CA GLU A 217 -16.80 5.29 14.56
C GLU A 217 -16.03 4.95 15.85
N VAL A 218 -14.78 5.43 15.98
CA VAL A 218 -14.00 5.30 17.22
C VAL A 218 -14.78 5.81 18.45
N THR A 219 -15.46 6.95 18.31
CA THR A 219 -16.28 7.53 19.38
C THR A 219 -17.47 6.65 19.72
N GLU A 220 -18.17 6.13 18.72
CA GLU A 220 -19.35 5.28 18.88
C GLU A 220 -19.00 3.97 19.58
N VAL A 221 -17.92 3.29 19.15
CA VAL A 221 -17.43 2.07 19.80
C VAL A 221 -16.98 2.37 21.24
N ARG A 222 -16.26 3.46 21.48
CA ARG A 222 -15.81 3.83 22.83
C ARG A 222 -16.97 4.09 23.79
N GLN A 223 -18.06 4.69 23.31
CA GLN A 223 -19.29 4.90 24.07
C GLN A 223 -20.06 3.59 24.30
N LEU A 224 -20.14 2.72 23.29
CA LEU A 224 -20.74 1.39 23.41
C LEU A 224 -20.07 0.59 24.55
N PHE A 225 -18.74 0.55 24.55
CA PHE A 225 -17.97 -0.14 25.58
C PHE A 225 -18.18 0.46 26.97
N GLY A 226 -18.19 1.80 27.06
CA GLY A 226 -18.47 2.51 28.31
C GLY A 226 -19.84 2.17 28.91
N ARG A 227 -20.84 1.81 28.09
CA ARG A 227 -22.15 1.34 28.57
C ARG A 227 -22.16 -0.17 28.86
N ARG A 228 -21.59 -0.98 27.98
CA ARG A 228 -21.71 -2.45 28.00
C ARG A 228 -20.89 -3.11 29.11
N PHE A 229 -19.75 -2.52 29.47
CA PHE A 229 -18.79 -3.11 30.41
C PHE A 229 -18.57 -2.23 31.65
N ALA A 230 -19.42 -1.24 31.89
CA ALA A 230 -19.35 -0.45 33.11
C ALA A 230 -19.36 -1.35 34.36
N PRO A 231 -18.57 -1.04 35.41
CA PRO A 231 -17.72 0.14 35.57
C PRO A 231 -16.26 -0.06 35.14
N LYS A 232 -15.94 -1.04 34.27
CA LYS A 232 -14.55 -1.30 33.86
C LYS A 232 -13.97 -0.10 33.10
N ASP A 233 -12.74 0.26 33.46
CA ASP A 233 -11.94 1.21 32.68
C ASP A 233 -11.56 0.61 31.32
N ILE A 234 -11.29 1.50 30.36
CA ILE A 234 -10.97 1.13 28.98
C ILE A 234 -9.72 1.87 28.54
N LEU A 235 -8.72 1.10 28.10
CA LEU A 235 -7.56 1.53 27.33
C LEU A 235 -7.83 1.25 25.85
N ILE A 236 -7.67 2.25 24.98
CA ILE A 236 -7.58 2.04 23.54
C ILE A 236 -6.16 1.54 23.28
N GLY A 237 -6.00 0.21 23.19
CA GLY A 237 -4.70 -0.45 23.12
C GLY A 237 -4.00 -0.26 21.79
N GLU A 238 -4.76 -0.18 20.70
CA GLU A 238 -4.23 0.15 19.38
C GLU A 238 -5.20 1.05 18.67
N THR A 239 -4.65 2.13 18.12
CA THR A 239 -5.34 2.93 17.14
C THR A 239 -4.32 3.63 16.27
N GLY A 240 -4.64 3.74 14.99
CA GLY A 240 -3.73 4.30 14.01
C GLY A 240 -4.33 4.24 12.61
N TRP A 241 -3.51 4.63 11.65
CA TRP A 241 -3.88 4.62 10.25
C TRP A 241 -2.63 4.42 9.39
N PRO A 242 -2.69 3.61 8.32
CA PRO A 242 -1.52 3.35 7.50
C PRO A 242 -1.19 4.50 6.55
N SER A 243 0.10 4.80 6.41
CA SER A 243 0.57 5.87 5.52
C SER A 243 0.71 5.49 4.05
N GLU A 244 0.71 4.19 3.73
CA GLU A 244 0.94 3.67 2.38
C GLU A 244 0.16 2.37 2.19
N GLY A 245 -0.08 2.01 0.93
CA GLY A 245 -0.70 0.76 0.53
C GLY A 245 -2.01 0.94 -0.22
N ARG A 246 -2.80 -0.14 -0.27
CA ARG A 246 -4.01 -0.19 -1.09
C ARG A 246 -5.22 0.40 -0.35
N GLN A 247 -6.14 0.99 -1.10
CA GLN A 247 -7.44 1.38 -0.57
C GLN A 247 -8.27 0.12 -0.22
N ARG A 248 -9.01 0.19 0.88
CA ARG A 248 -10.02 -0.81 1.26
C ARG A 248 -11.34 -0.08 1.43
N GLU A 249 -12.27 -0.33 0.50
CA GLU A 249 -13.51 0.42 0.40
C GLU A 249 -13.28 1.94 0.43
N THR A 250 -13.78 2.66 1.44
CA THR A 250 -13.58 4.11 1.56
C THR A 250 -12.31 4.49 2.35
N ALA A 251 -11.64 3.54 2.98
CA ALA A 251 -10.42 3.74 3.75
C ALA A 251 -9.19 3.81 2.84
N VAL A 252 -8.63 5.02 2.67
CA VAL A 252 -7.46 5.29 1.82
C VAL A 252 -6.21 5.48 2.69
N PRO A 253 -5.21 4.58 2.62
CA PRO A 253 -3.89 4.81 3.21
C PRO A 253 -3.19 6.01 2.54
N SER A 254 -2.67 6.92 3.36
CA SER A 254 -1.81 8.03 2.92
C SER A 254 -1.18 8.70 4.15
N ARG A 255 0.00 9.32 4.02
CA ARG A 255 0.64 10.05 5.14
C ARG A 255 -0.25 11.16 5.69
N VAL A 256 -0.93 11.90 4.82
CA VAL A 256 -1.87 12.95 5.21
C VAL A 256 -3.06 12.36 5.96
N ASN A 257 -3.67 11.28 5.50
CA ASN A 257 -4.76 10.63 6.25
C ASN A 257 -4.28 10.05 7.57
N GLN A 258 -3.06 9.50 7.62
CA GLN A 258 -2.46 9.05 8.88
C GLN A 258 -2.34 10.20 9.87
N ALA A 259 -1.78 11.34 9.44
CA ALA A 259 -1.68 12.52 10.29
C ALA A 259 -3.06 13.05 10.71
N THR A 260 -4.01 13.19 9.78
CA THR A 260 -5.39 13.63 10.05
C THR A 260 -6.04 12.74 11.12
N PHE A 261 -5.94 11.42 10.98
CA PHE A 261 -6.51 10.48 11.94
C PHE A 261 -5.81 10.58 13.30
N ILE A 262 -4.48 10.48 13.34
CA ILE A 262 -3.72 10.47 14.61
C ILE A 262 -3.92 11.78 15.38
N ARG A 263 -3.80 12.94 14.71
CA ARG A 263 -3.94 14.26 15.35
C ARG A 263 -5.36 14.48 15.85
N GLY A 264 -6.36 14.12 15.04
CA GLY A 264 -7.77 14.22 15.43
C GLY A 264 -8.14 13.25 16.56
N PHE A 265 -7.62 12.03 16.54
CA PHE A 265 -7.81 11.05 17.60
C PHE A 265 -7.19 11.51 18.91
N VAL A 266 -5.95 12.00 18.89
CA VAL A 266 -5.29 12.52 20.10
C VAL A 266 -6.10 13.67 20.69
N ALA A 267 -6.51 14.66 19.89
CA ALA A 267 -7.32 15.78 20.37
C ALA A 267 -8.64 15.30 21.03
N LEU A 268 -9.33 14.35 20.40
CA LEU A 268 -10.54 13.74 20.92
C LEU A 268 -10.29 12.97 22.23
N ALA A 269 -9.25 12.15 22.28
CA ALA A 269 -8.91 11.33 23.43
C ALA A 269 -8.54 12.19 24.64
N GLU A 270 -7.72 13.23 24.45
CA GLU A 270 -7.35 14.17 25.51
C GLU A 270 -8.57 14.97 26.00
N GLN A 271 -9.46 15.41 25.09
CA GLN A 271 -10.71 16.11 25.45
C GLN A 271 -11.61 15.26 26.36
N HIS A 272 -11.68 13.96 26.11
CA HIS A 272 -12.54 13.04 26.87
C HIS A 272 -11.80 12.29 28.00
N GLY A 273 -10.51 12.54 28.20
CA GLY A 273 -9.69 11.84 29.20
C GLY A 273 -9.56 10.33 28.92
N TRP A 274 -9.54 9.91 27.66
CA TRP A 274 -9.38 8.51 27.29
C TRP A 274 -7.92 8.07 27.41
N ARG A 275 -7.72 6.86 27.93
CA ARG A 275 -6.41 6.19 27.91
C ARG A 275 -6.18 5.59 26.53
N TYR A 276 -5.01 5.82 25.93
CA TYR A 276 -4.69 5.30 24.59
C TYR A 276 -3.23 4.92 24.40
N ASN A 277 -3.02 4.06 23.40
CA ASN A 277 -1.74 3.71 22.84
C ASN A 277 -1.82 3.76 21.30
N LEU A 278 -0.89 4.51 20.68
CA LEU A 278 -0.85 4.65 19.22
C LEU A 278 -0.06 3.50 18.58
N ILE A 279 -0.62 2.89 17.53
CA ILE A 279 0.10 1.91 16.70
C ILE A 279 0.63 2.60 15.44
N GLU A 280 1.94 2.59 15.18
CA GLU A 280 3.05 2.21 16.08
C GLU A 280 4.19 3.21 16.00
N ALA A 281 5.21 3.04 16.84
CA ALA A 281 6.38 3.92 16.84
C ALA A 281 7.06 4.00 15.46
N PHE A 282 7.45 2.86 14.89
CA PHE A 282 8.26 2.78 13.66
C PHE A 282 7.60 1.87 12.63
N ASP A 283 7.68 2.23 11.35
CA ASP A 283 7.29 1.35 10.25
C ASP A 283 8.01 -0.01 10.36
N GLN A 284 7.28 -1.11 10.16
CA GLN A 284 7.76 -2.50 10.36
C GLN A 284 7.72 -3.30 9.05
N PRO A 285 8.76 -3.24 8.19
CA PRO A 285 8.73 -3.86 6.86
C PRO A 285 8.43 -5.36 6.85
N TRP A 286 8.77 -6.10 7.90
CA TRP A 286 8.51 -7.55 8.00
C TRP A 286 7.02 -7.90 7.99
N LYS A 287 6.13 -7.01 8.47
CA LYS A 287 4.67 -7.21 8.43
C LYS A 287 4.14 -7.27 7.00
N ARG A 288 4.88 -6.75 6.02
CA ARG A 288 4.49 -6.78 4.61
C ARG A 288 4.41 -8.19 4.03
N VAL A 289 4.97 -9.19 4.70
CA VAL A 289 4.86 -10.60 4.30
C VAL A 289 3.42 -11.09 4.44
N SER A 290 2.76 -10.79 5.56
CA SER A 290 1.40 -11.24 5.90
C SER A 290 0.30 -10.24 5.54
N GLU A 291 0.61 -8.95 5.55
CA GLU A 291 -0.41 -7.87 5.47
C GLU A 291 -0.29 -7.00 4.22
N GLY A 292 0.55 -7.40 3.26
CA GLY A 292 0.85 -6.61 2.06
C GLY A 292 1.52 -5.28 2.39
N ALA A 293 1.50 -4.32 1.46
CA ALA A 293 2.18 -3.04 1.69
C ALA A 293 1.73 -2.37 3.00
N VAL A 294 0.43 -2.32 3.27
CA VAL A 294 -0.18 -1.62 4.41
C VAL A 294 0.43 -2.00 5.75
N GLY A 295 0.65 -3.30 6.01
CA GLY A 295 1.21 -3.75 7.29
C GLY A 295 2.56 -3.15 7.62
N GLY A 296 3.35 -2.76 6.62
CA GLY A 296 4.66 -2.15 6.84
C GLY A 296 4.66 -0.67 7.21
N PHE A 297 3.52 0.03 7.15
CA PHE A 297 3.49 1.50 7.07
C PHE A 297 2.61 2.20 8.12
N TRP A 298 2.48 1.61 9.32
CA TRP A 298 1.73 2.14 10.46
C TRP A 298 2.52 3.07 11.37
N GLY A 299 3.83 3.16 11.19
CA GLY A 299 4.75 3.93 12.02
C GLY A 299 4.45 5.42 12.03
N LEU A 300 4.64 6.05 13.19
CA LEU A 300 4.72 7.50 13.34
C LEU A 300 6.05 8.04 12.78
N TYR A 301 7.08 7.21 12.83
CA TYR A 301 8.39 7.36 12.18
C TYR A 301 8.55 6.26 11.12
N ASP A 302 9.43 6.49 10.14
CA ASP A 302 9.74 5.45 9.15
C ASP A 302 10.66 4.36 9.71
N ALA A 303 10.96 3.33 8.90
CA ALA A 303 11.74 2.18 9.31
C ALA A 303 13.21 2.57 9.63
N GLU A 304 13.66 3.71 9.13
CA GLU A 304 14.95 4.35 9.38
C GLU A 304 14.91 5.38 10.53
N ARG A 305 13.80 5.41 11.30
CA ARG A 305 13.57 6.30 12.46
C ARG A 305 13.49 7.79 12.09
N GLN A 306 13.24 8.12 10.82
CA GLN A 306 13.00 9.50 10.41
C GLN A 306 11.55 9.91 10.66
N ASP A 307 11.35 11.18 11.02
CA ASP A 307 10.02 11.73 11.27
C ASP A 307 9.21 11.81 9.96
N LYS A 308 8.02 11.22 9.97
CA LYS A 308 7.05 11.27 8.86
C LYS A 308 6.15 12.51 8.94
N SER A 309 6.36 13.37 9.95
CA SER A 309 5.55 14.53 10.30
C SER A 309 4.13 14.18 10.72
N ILE A 310 3.90 12.96 11.20
CA ILE A 310 2.54 12.48 11.57
C ILE A 310 2.01 13.24 12.79
N LEU A 311 2.87 13.51 13.76
CA LEU A 311 2.46 14.15 15.02
C LEU A 311 2.42 15.69 14.96
N ALA A 312 3.26 16.31 14.12
CA ALA A 312 3.37 17.77 14.04
C ALA A 312 3.93 18.26 12.70
N GLY A 313 3.61 19.50 12.35
CA GLY A 313 4.10 20.20 11.16
C GLY A 313 3.35 19.87 9.86
N PRO A 314 3.80 20.41 8.72
CA PRO A 314 3.22 20.14 7.40
C PRO A 314 3.44 18.68 6.97
N VAL A 315 2.43 18.06 6.37
CA VAL A 315 2.48 16.63 5.96
C VAL A 315 2.27 16.49 4.47
N SER A 316 3.14 15.73 3.81
CA SER A 316 3.02 15.40 2.39
C SER A 316 2.86 13.90 2.19
N ASN A 317 1.95 13.51 1.30
CA ASN A 317 1.81 12.12 0.86
C ASN A 317 3.03 11.63 0.07
N LEU A 318 3.76 12.55 -0.58
CA LEU A 318 4.95 12.23 -1.35
C LEU A 318 5.98 13.37 -1.22
N PRO A 319 6.73 13.44 -0.11
CA PRO A 319 7.67 14.54 0.14
C PRO A 319 8.70 14.73 -0.99
N HIS A 320 9.10 13.64 -1.62
CA HIS A 320 10.05 13.63 -2.73
C HIS A 320 9.39 13.73 -4.12
N TRP A 321 8.18 14.28 -4.23
CA TRP A 321 7.50 14.46 -5.51
C TRP A 321 8.30 15.23 -6.59
N PRO A 322 9.21 16.18 -6.28
CA PRO A 322 10.01 16.83 -7.33
C PRO A 322 10.96 15.84 -8.04
N TYR A 323 11.43 14.80 -7.33
CA TYR A 323 12.20 13.71 -7.94
C TYR A 323 11.35 12.94 -8.96
N TRP A 324 10.11 12.61 -8.59
CA TRP A 324 9.20 11.91 -9.50
C TRP A 324 8.80 12.75 -10.70
N LEU A 325 8.62 14.06 -10.52
CA LEU A 325 8.43 14.99 -11.63
C LEU A 325 9.66 15.01 -12.55
N ALA A 326 10.88 15.00 -12.01
CA ALA A 326 12.10 14.93 -12.79
C ALA A 326 12.18 13.62 -13.60
N VAL A 327 11.90 12.47 -12.97
CA VAL A 327 11.85 11.16 -13.65
C VAL A 327 10.81 11.16 -14.77
N SER A 328 9.59 11.63 -14.50
CA SER A 328 8.56 11.76 -15.53
C SER A 328 8.96 12.72 -16.65
N SER A 329 9.64 13.83 -16.33
CA SER A 329 10.12 14.78 -17.33
C SER A 329 11.18 14.16 -18.24
N VAL A 330 12.07 13.32 -17.71
CA VAL A 330 13.04 12.56 -18.50
C VAL A 330 12.34 11.60 -19.45
N VAL A 331 11.35 10.83 -18.99
CA VAL A 331 10.57 9.92 -19.83
C VAL A 331 9.78 10.68 -20.90
N PHE A 332 9.23 11.84 -20.55
CA PHE A 332 8.53 12.73 -21.48
C PHE A 332 9.46 13.20 -22.61
N VAL A 333 10.62 13.77 -22.26
CA VAL A 333 11.63 14.22 -23.24
C VAL A 333 12.13 13.05 -24.08
N PHE A 334 12.35 11.88 -23.48
CA PHE A 334 12.72 10.66 -24.19
C PHE A 334 11.69 10.28 -25.26
N GLY A 335 10.40 10.26 -24.92
CA GLY A 335 9.31 9.99 -25.87
C GLY A 335 9.29 10.99 -27.05
N LEU A 336 9.43 12.28 -26.75
CA LEU A 336 9.53 13.32 -27.79
C LEU A 336 10.75 13.13 -28.69
N ALA A 337 11.91 12.85 -28.10
CA ALA A 337 13.16 12.64 -28.83
C ALA A 337 13.11 11.40 -29.73
N LEU A 338 12.50 10.30 -29.26
CA LEU A 338 12.26 9.11 -30.06
C LEU A 338 11.36 9.42 -31.26
N GLY A 339 10.23 10.10 -31.04
CA GLY A 339 9.31 10.48 -32.11
C GLY A 339 9.90 11.46 -33.12
N GLY A 340 10.80 12.35 -32.70
CA GLY A 340 11.35 13.36 -33.60
C GLY A 340 10.27 14.34 -34.08
N ARG A 341 10.29 14.73 -35.36
CA ARG A 341 9.36 15.74 -35.91
C ARG A 341 8.05 15.09 -36.38
N PRO A 342 6.89 15.42 -35.80
CA PRO A 342 5.60 15.02 -36.36
C PRO A 342 5.36 15.49 -37.81
N CYS A 343 4.80 14.61 -38.64
CA CYS A 343 4.49 14.91 -40.05
C CYS A 343 3.10 15.52 -40.29
N SER A 344 2.23 15.58 -39.28
CA SER A 344 0.86 16.10 -39.39
C SER A 344 0.44 16.87 -38.14
N PRO A 345 -0.53 17.82 -38.23
CA PRO A 345 -1.05 18.53 -37.06
C PRO A 345 -1.62 17.59 -36.00
N ARG A 346 -2.28 16.50 -36.42
CA ARG A 346 -2.77 15.45 -35.53
C ARG A 346 -1.62 14.80 -34.75
N ASN A 347 -0.54 14.43 -35.42
CA ASN A 347 0.59 13.80 -34.75
C ASN A 347 1.35 14.78 -33.84
N ALA A 348 1.37 16.07 -34.19
CA ALA A 348 1.91 17.11 -33.33
C ALA A 348 1.13 17.27 -32.02
N LEU A 349 -0.18 17.03 -32.02
CA LEU A 349 -0.96 16.96 -30.77
C LEU A 349 -0.72 15.63 -30.04
N LEU A 350 -0.76 14.51 -30.74
CA LEU A 350 -0.75 13.19 -30.11
C LEU A 350 0.61 12.81 -29.52
N LEU A 351 1.73 13.18 -30.14
CA LEU A 351 3.06 12.75 -29.68
C LEU A 351 3.39 13.29 -28.26
N PRO A 352 3.24 14.59 -27.95
CA PRO A 352 3.47 15.08 -26.60
C PRO A 352 2.47 14.53 -25.58
N LEU A 353 1.19 14.40 -25.94
CA LEU A 353 0.18 13.85 -25.03
C LEU A 353 0.46 12.37 -24.69
N LEU A 354 0.85 11.57 -25.70
CA LEU A 354 1.31 10.20 -25.49
C LEU A 354 2.52 10.15 -24.56
N ALA A 355 3.52 11.01 -24.79
CA ALA A 355 4.72 11.06 -23.97
C ALA A 355 4.38 11.44 -22.52
N ALA A 356 3.42 12.34 -22.30
CA ALA A 356 2.97 12.73 -20.96
C ALA A 356 2.22 11.60 -20.24
N VAL A 357 1.30 10.91 -20.93
CA VAL A 357 0.61 9.73 -20.36
C VAL A 357 1.61 8.64 -20.02
N ALA A 358 2.58 8.35 -20.89
CA ALA A 358 3.61 7.35 -20.63
C ALA A 358 4.51 7.74 -19.45
N ALA A 359 4.92 9.02 -19.37
CA ALA A 359 5.69 9.54 -18.26
C ALA A 359 4.96 9.45 -16.91
N ALA A 360 3.65 9.70 -16.89
CA ALA A 360 2.82 9.51 -15.71
C ALA A 360 2.70 8.03 -15.33
N CYS A 361 2.40 7.16 -16.31
CA CYS A 361 2.27 5.72 -16.11
C CYS A 361 3.58 5.11 -15.56
N VAL A 362 4.72 5.43 -16.17
CA VAL A 362 6.04 4.94 -15.75
C VAL A 362 6.38 5.44 -14.35
N GLY A 363 6.20 6.73 -14.07
CA GLY A 363 6.52 7.31 -12.77
C GLY A 363 5.64 6.75 -11.64
N LEU A 364 4.31 6.70 -11.83
CA LEU A 364 3.38 6.11 -10.86
C LEU A 364 3.65 4.61 -10.65
N SER A 365 3.95 3.86 -11.72
CA SER A 365 4.27 2.43 -11.59
C SER A 365 5.58 2.20 -10.84
N ALA A 366 6.58 3.06 -11.05
CA ALA A 366 7.85 2.99 -10.35
C ALA A 366 7.70 3.36 -8.86
N GLN A 367 6.88 4.37 -8.53
CA GLN A 367 6.56 4.70 -7.14
C GLN A 367 5.80 3.55 -6.46
N LEU A 368 4.81 2.95 -7.13
CA LEU A 368 4.10 1.80 -6.60
C LEU A 368 5.04 0.60 -6.36
N ALA A 369 5.96 0.34 -7.30
CA ALA A 369 6.95 -0.72 -7.16
C ALA A 369 7.87 -0.50 -5.96
N TRP A 370 8.24 0.75 -5.66
CA TRP A 370 9.03 1.11 -4.48
C TRP A 370 8.33 0.74 -3.18
N VAL A 371 7.02 1.00 -3.11
CA VAL A 371 6.19 0.69 -1.92
C VAL A 371 5.90 -0.80 -1.79
N THR A 372 5.68 -1.50 -2.90
CA THR A 372 5.13 -2.85 -2.89
C THR A 372 6.16 -3.97 -3.03
N SER A 373 7.32 -3.73 -3.66
CA SER A 373 8.34 -4.77 -3.88
C SER A 373 9.13 -5.06 -2.61
N ARG A 374 9.24 -6.34 -2.25
CA ARG A 374 9.85 -6.86 -1.01
C ARG A 374 11.10 -7.68 -1.30
N PHE A 375 11.04 -8.49 -2.34
CA PHE A 375 12.13 -9.40 -2.74
C PHE A 375 12.45 -9.28 -4.22
N PHE A 376 13.57 -9.88 -4.63
CA PHE A 376 14.13 -9.74 -5.98
C PHE A 376 13.13 -10.07 -7.11
N GLY A 377 12.29 -11.09 -6.94
CA GLY A 377 11.28 -11.47 -7.94
C GLY A 377 10.22 -10.40 -8.19
N GLU A 378 9.77 -9.70 -7.15
CA GLU A 378 8.82 -8.57 -7.30
C GLU A 378 9.48 -7.39 -8.01
N TRP A 379 10.74 -7.09 -7.68
CA TRP A 379 11.53 -6.09 -8.40
C TRP A 379 11.74 -6.44 -9.87
N LEU A 380 11.99 -7.71 -10.19
CA LEU A 380 12.12 -8.18 -11.57
C LEU A 380 10.79 -8.03 -12.33
N TRP A 381 9.68 -8.39 -11.69
CA TRP A 381 8.34 -8.23 -12.27
C TRP A 381 8.01 -6.76 -12.54
N ALA A 382 8.23 -5.87 -11.57
CA ALA A 382 8.07 -4.44 -11.73
C ALA A 382 8.96 -3.88 -12.85
N GLY A 383 10.23 -4.29 -12.89
CA GLY A 383 11.18 -3.92 -13.95
C GLY A 383 10.70 -4.36 -15.34
N ALA A 384 10.13 -5.56 -15.47
CA ALA A 384 9.56 -6.05 -16.73
C ALA A 384 8.36 -5.20 -17.19
N LEU A 385 7.49 -4.77 -16.29
CA LEU A 385 6.35 -3.89 -16.60
C LEU A 385 6.82 -2.49 -17.02
N LEU A 386 7.83 -1.93 -16.35
CA LEU A 386 8.42 -0.65 -16.72
C LEU A 386 9.07 -0.74 -18.11
N ALA A 387 9.83 -1.81 -18.38
CA ALA A 387 10.41 -2.06 -19.69
C ALA A 387 9.34 -2.19 -20.79
N LEU A 388 8.24 -2.90 -20.51
CA LEU A 388 7.10 -3.01 -21.42
C LEU A 388 6.51 -1.62 -21.75
N ASN A 389 6.32 -0.76 -20.74
CA ASN A 389 5.82 0.60 -20.95
C ASN A 389 6.77 1.44 -21.82
N LEU A 390 8.09 1.32 -21.61
CA LEU A 390 9.09 2.01 -22.42
C LEU A 390 9.12 1.50 -23.87
N LEU A 391 8.97 0.19 -24.09
CA LEU A 391 8.87 -0.40 -25.43
C LEU A 391 7.61 0.07 -26.17
N VAL A 392 6.47 0.13 -25.46
CA VAL A 392 5.20 0.63 -26.00
C VAL A 392 5.28 2.12 -26.31
N LEU A 393 5.88 2.92 -25.42
CA LEU A 393 6.15 4.34 -25.66
C LEU A 393 7.03 4.52 -26.89
N ALA A 394 8.11 3.75 -27.02
CA ALA A 394 9.00 3.82 -28.18
C ALA A 394 8.28 3.48 -29.48
N HIS A 395 7.49 2.41 -29.48
CA HIS A 395 6.70 1.98 -30.63
C HIS A 395 5.71 3.06 -31.08
N ALA A 396 4.93 3.60 -30.14
CA ALA A 396 3.93 4.61 -30.42
C ALA A 396 4.54 5.98 -30.78
N SER A 397 5.66 6.36 -30.18
CA SER A 397 6.35 7.63 -30.49
C SER A 397 6.92 7.62 -31.90
N LEU A 398 7.62 6.55 -32.29
CA LEU A 398 8.17 6.38 -33.64
C LEU A 398 7.08 6.30 -34.71
N ALA A 399 5.91 5.76 -34.35
CA ALA A 399 4.72 5.71 -35.20
C ALA A 399 4.10 7.08 -35.50
N LEU A 400 4.17 8.02 -34.55
CA LEU A 400 3.63 9.38 -34.69
C LEU A 400 4.66 10.34 -35.31
N GLY A 401 5.93 9.98 -35.22
CA GLY A 401 7.08 10.72 -35.72
C GLY A 401 7.38 10.61 -37.21
N GLN A 402 8.30 11.46 -37.68
CA GLN A 402 8.95 11.28 -38.97
C GLN A 402 9.92 10.10 -38.89
N ARG A 403 9.67 9.07 -39.69
CA ARG A 403 10.53 7.90 -39.79
C ARG A 403 11.65 8.15 -40.79
N ALA A 404 12.79 8.62 -40.29
CA ALA A 404 13.99 8.90 -41.08
C ALA A 404 15.26 8.43 -40.34
N GLY A 405 16.27 8.03 -41.11
CA GLY A 405 17.53 7.49 -40.56
C GLY A 405 17.28 6.23 -39.74
N TRP A 406 17.84 6.18 -38.53
CA TRP A 406 17.72 5.04 -37.61
C TRP A 406 16.28 4.77 -37.11
N ARG A 407 15.36 5.74 -37.24
CA ARG A 407 13.98 5.61 -36.74
C ARG A 407 13.13 4.62 -37.53
N GLU A 408 13.35 4.50 -38.85
CA GLU A 408 12.61 3.53 -39.69
C GLU A 408 12.94 2.07 -39.32
N PRO A 409 14.22 1.62 -39.29
CA PRO A 409 14.53 0.25 -38.90
C PRO A 409 14.15 -0.05 -37.44
N ALA A 410 14.28 0.91 -36.53
CA ALA A 410 13.82 0.77 -35.14
C ALA A 410 12.31 0.57 -35.05
N PHE A 411 11.53 1.41 -35.75
CA PHE A 411 10.08 1.29 -35.84
C PHE A 411 9.68 -0.07 -36.43
N ALA A 412 10.29 -0.48 -37.54
CA ALA A 412 10.00 -1.77 -38.17
C ALA A 412 10.29 -2.97 -37.23
N TRP A 413 11.36 -2.89 -36.43
CA TRP A 413 11.68 -3.92 -35.44
C TRP A 413 10.62 -4.02 -34.34
N LEU A 414 10.14 -2.87 -33.85
CA LEU A 414 9.08 -2.78 -32.84
C LEU A 414 7.73 -3.21 -33.40
N GLU A 415 7.36 -2.76 -34.59
CA GLU A 415 6.10 -3.07 -35.26
C GLU A 415 5.95 -4.57 -35.51
N ARG A 416 7.02 -5.26 -35.96
CA ARG A 416 7.02 -6.72 -36.14
C ARG A 416 6.77 -7.50 -34.84
N ARG A 417 7.03 -6.89 -33.68
CA ARG A 417 6.87 -7.51 -32.35
C ARG A 417 5.70 -6.93 -31.56
N ALA A 418 4.95 -5.99 -32.12
CA ALA A 418 3.90 -5.28 -31.39
C ALA A 418 2.80 -6.22 -30.86
N GLY A 419 2.47 -7.27 -31.61
CA GLY A 419 1.56 -8.32 -31.15
C GLY A 419 2.04 -9.05 -29.89
N TRP A 420 3.36 -9.23 -29.73
CA TRP A 420 3.96 -9.83 -28.53
C TRP A 420 3.97 -8.87 -27.34
N TRP A 421 4.20 -7.58 -27.57
CA TRP A 421 4.09 -6.57 -26.51
C TRP A 421 2.65 -6.45 -25.99
N LEU A 422 1.67 -6.49 -26.89
CA LEU A 422 0.26 -6.55 -26.51
C LEU A 422 -0.09 -7.84 -25.76
N ALA A 423 0.41 -8.99 -26.23
CA ALA A 423 0.22 -10.26 -25.53
C ALA A 423 0.87 -10.25 -24.12
N ALA A 424 2.05 -9.64 -23.97
CA ALA A 424 2.71 -9.47 -22.68
C ALA A 424 1.89 -8.56 -21.74
N ALA A 425 1.32 -7.45 -22.26
CA ALA A 425 0.41 -6.61 -21.49
C ALA A 425 -0.86 -7.36 -21.06
N GLY A 426 -1.45 -8.14 -21.98
CA GLY A 426 -2.59 -8.99 -21.69
C GLY A 426 -2.27 -10.09 -20.67
N PHE A 427 -1.09 -10.70 -20.75
CA PHE A 427 -0.63 -11.70 -19.78
C PHE A 427 -0.46 -11.10 -18.39
N ALA A 428 0.23 -9.97 -18.30
CA ALA A 428 0.37 -9.21 -17.06
C ALA A 428 -1.02 -8.84 -16.48
N GLY A 429 -1.93 -8.32 -17.32
CA GLY A 429 -3.29 -8.00 -16.93
C GLY A 429 -4.09 -9.20 -16.43
N ALA A 430 -3.98 -10.35 -17.09
CA ALA A 430 -4.66 -11.58 -16.68
C ALA A 430 -4.12 -12.12 -15.35
N VAL A 431 -2.80 -12.16 -15.16
CA VAL A 431 -2.17 -12.59 -13.90
C VAL A 431 -2.62 -11.71 -12.74
N MET A 432 -2.56 -10.38 -12.91
CA MET A 432 -2.96 -9.42 -11.87
C MET A 432 -4.47 -9.49 -11.59
N MET A 433 -5.30 -9.61 -12.63
CA MET A 433 -6.75 -9.74 -12.47
C MET A 433 -7.12 -11.01 -11.70
N LEU A 434 -6.53 -12.16 -12.07
CA LEU A 434 -6.78 -13.41 -11.36
C LEU A 434 -6.35 -13.32 -9.90
N ALA A 435 -5.19 -12.73 -9.63
CA ALA A 435 -4.72 -12.53 -8.25
C ALA A 435 -5.65 -11.61 -7.44
N LEU A 436 -6.20 -10.55 -8.06
CA LEU A 436 -7.14 -9.61 -7.42
C LEU A 436 -8.56 -10.18 -7.27
N VAL A 437 -8.91 -11.26 -7.97
CA VAL A 437 -10.21 -11.95 -7.79
C VAL A 437 -10.09 -13.14 -6.83
N SER A 438 -8.88 -13.69 -6.65
CA SER A 438 -8.68 -14.86 -5.77
C SER A 438 -8.15 -14.52 -4.39
N ASP A 439 -7.39 -13.42 -4.25
CA ASP A 439 -6.69 -13.03 -3.03
C ASP A 439 -6.38 -11.52 -3.03
N ALA A 440 -7.43 -10.69 -3.02
CA ALA A 440 -7.33 -9.24 -3.20
C ALA A 440 -6.77 -8.51 -1.97
N ARG A 441 -7.05 -9.06 -0.77
CA ARG A 441 -6.95 -8.37 0.53
C ARG A 441 -5.65 -7.60 0.75
N TYR A 442 -4.53 -8.11 0.25
CA TYR A 442 -3.20 -7.53 0.47
C TYR A 442 -2.49 -7.05 -0.80
N ARG A 443 -3.19 -7.01 -1.95
CA ARG A 443 -2.61 -6.73 -3.27
C ARG A 443 -3.02 -5.36 -3.79
N SER A 444 -2.04 -4.55 -4.17
CA SER A 444 -2.29 -3.22 -4.76
C SER A 444 -2.73 -3.31 -6.22
N PHE A 445 -3.43 -2.26 -6.69
CA PHE A 445 -3.94 -2.15 -8.04
C PHE A 445 -2.88 -1.59 -9.02
N PRO A 446 -2.44 -2.36 -10.03
CA PRO A 446 -1.35 -1.96 -10.92
C PRO A 446 -1.85 -1.18 -12.15
N SER A 447 -2.86 -0.32 -12.00
CA SER A 447 -3.53 0.39 -13.11
C SER A 447 -2.55 1.18 -13.97
N ALA A 448 -1.63 1.93 -13.35
CA ALA A 448 -0.63 2.72 -14.06
C ALA A 448 0.32 1.86 -14.92
N ALA A 449 0.54 0.60 -14.55
CA ALA A 449 1.46 -0.28 -15.28
C ALA A 449 0.88 -0.77 -16.61
N LEU A 450 -0.45 -0.74 -16.77
CA LEU A 450 -1.13 -1.27 -17.96
C LEU A 450 -1.96 -0.24 -18.75
N LEU A 451 -2.15 0.96 -18.20
CA LEU A 451 -2.93 2.01 -18.86
C LEU A 451 -2.32 2.43 -20.21
N LEU A 452 -1.01 2.63 -20.29
CA LEU A 452 -0.35 3.01 -21.53
C LEU A 452 -0.51 1.95 -22.64
N PRO A 453 -0.15 0.66 -22.45
CA PRO A 453 -0.38 -0.36 -23.48
C PRO A 453 -1.86 -0.51 -23.84
N ALA A 454 -2.77 -0.41 -22.86
CA ALA A 454 -4.20 -0.44 -23.14
C ALA A 454 -4.62 0.69 -24.11
N LEU A 455 -4.24 1.94 -23.82
CA LEU A 455 -4.60 3.09 -24.67
C LEU A 455 -3.93 3.03 -26.05
N VAL A 456 -2.64 2.71 -26.10
CA VAL A 456 -1.88 2.65 -27.37
C VAL A 456 -2.48 1.62 -28.31
N TYR A 457 -2.67 0.38 -27.85
CA TYR A 457 -3.18 -0.70 -28.70
C TYR A 457 -4.69 -0.64 -28.90
N LEU A 458 -5.44 0.06 -28.04
CA LEU A 458 -6.82 0.43 -28.32
C LEU A 458 -6.87 1.37 -29.53
N CYS A 459 -6.06 2.42 -29.58
CA CYS A 459 -6.05 3.37 -30.69
C CYS A 459 -5.38 2.82 -31.96
N ARG A 460 -4.36 1.97 -31.81
CA ARG A 460 -3.58 1.37 -32.89
C ARG A 460 -3.50 -0.15 -32.69
N PRO A 461 -4.54 -0.91 -33.07
CA PRO A 461 -4.52 -2.36 -32.94
C PRO A 461 -3.42 -2.96 -33.83
N VAL A 462 -2.89 -4.10 -33.38
CA VAL A 462 -1.76 -4.78 -34.01
C VAL A 462 -2.09 -6.24 -34.28
N THR A 463 -1.41 -6.85 -35.24
CA THR A 463 -1.57 -8.28 -35.50
C THR A 463 -0.73 -9.11 -34.55
N GLY A 464 -1.27 -10.22 -34.05
CA GLY A 464 -0.60 -11.07 -33.07
C GLY A 464 -1.20 -12.47 -32.94
N PRO A 465 -0.71 -13.26 -31.97
CA PRO A 465 -1.17 -14.63 -31.72
C PRO A 465 -2.64 -14.63 -31.26
N ARG A 466 -3.54 -14.99 -32.20
CA ARG A 466 -4.97 -14.66 -32.09
C ARG A 466 -5.69 -15.42 -30.97
N ARG A 467 -5.31 -16.67 -30.72
CA ARG A 467 -5.95 -17.53 -29.71
C ARG A 467 -5.56 -17.10 -28.30
N GLU A 468 -4.29 -16.79 -28.13
CA GLU A 468 -3.65 -16.34 -26.89
C GLU A 468 -4.22 -14.99 -26.48
N ILE A 469 -4.23 -14.01 -27.40
CA ILE A 469 -4.81 -12.69 -27.14
C ILE A 469 -6.31 -12.79 -26.79
N ALA A 470 -7.07 -13.66 -27.49
CA ALA A 470 -8.48 -13.86 -27.18
C ALA A 470 -8.70 -14.47 -25.79
N LEU A 471 -7.90 -15.47 -25.42
CA LEU A 471 -7.95 -16.08 -24.08
C LEU A 471 -7.64 -15.03 -22.99
N LEU A 472 -6.57 -14.24 -23.18
CA LEU A 472 -6.20 -13.18 -22.25
C LEU A 472 -7.32 -12.13 -22.09
N ALA A 473 -7.95 -11.74 -23.20
CA ALA A 473 -9.09 -10.81 -23.16
C ALA A 473 -10.27 -11.39 -22.38
N LEU A 474 -10.58 -12.67 -22.56
CA LEU A 474 -11.66 -13.35 -21.83
C LEU A 474 -11.36 -13.45 -20.33
N LEU A 475 -10.13 -13.83 -19.96
CA LEU A 475 -9.72 -13.93 -18.56
C LEU A 475 -9.83 -12.58 -17.84
N ILE A 476 -9.33 -11.51 -18.48
CA ILE A 476 -9.42 -10.16 -17.91
C ILE A 476 -10.89 -9.74 -17.80
N ALA A 477 -11.68 -9.89 -18.88
CA ALA A 477 -13.08 -9.48 -18.92
C ALA A 477 -13.93 -10.20 -17.87
N ALA A 478 -13.71 -11.51 -17.71
CA ALA A 478 -14.41 -12.32 -16.71
C ALA A 478 -14.13 -11.87 -15.27
N GLY A 479 -12.95 -11.29 -15.01
CA GLY A 479 -12.57 -10.81 -13.68
C GLY A 479 -13.10 -9.41 -13.32
N ILE A 480 -13.46 -8.56 -14.30
CA ILE A 480 -13.84 -7.15 -14.02
C ILE A 480 -15.00 -7.04 -13.03
N ALA A 481 -16.10 -7.79 -13.25
CA ALA A 481 -17.27 -7.72 -12.39
C ALA A 481 -17.03 -8.37 -11.01
N PRO A 482 -16.47 -9.59 -10.90
CA PRO A 482 -16.12 -10.18 -9.60
C PRO A 482 -15.23 -9.27 -8.75
N GLN A 483 -14.19 -8.67 -9.33
CA GLN A 483 -13.27 -7.81 -8.59
C GLN A 483 -13.96 -6.54 -8.07
N LEU A 484 -14.92 -5.96 -8.81
CA LEU A 484 -15.68 -4.80 -8.34
C LEU A 484 -16.71 -5.15 -7.26
N VAL A 485 -17.22 -6.38 -7.28
CA VAL A 485 -18.12 -6.87 -6.22
C VAL A 485 -17.33 -7.08 -4.93
N GLU A 486 -16.15 -7.68 -5.01
CA GLU A 486 -15.27 -7.89 -3.85
C GLU A 486 -14.77 -6.56 -3.26
N GLU A 487 -14.45 -5.58 -4.12
CA GLU A 487 -13.82 -4.33 -3.70
C GLU A 487 -14.77 -3.17 -3.41
N THR A 488 -16.05 -3.35 -3.77
CA THR A 488 -17.12 -2.34 -3.76
C THR A 488 -16.85 -1.12 -4.67
N LEU A 489 -17.90 -0.31 -4.88
CA LEU A 489 -17.80 0.93 -5.66
C LEU A 489 -17.25 2.12 -4.84
N GLY A 490 -17.04 1.94 -3.53
CA GLY A 490 -16.36 2.93 -2.69
C GLY A 490 -14.86 2.98 -2.97
N ASN A 491 -14.30 1.92 -3.55
CA ASN A 491 -12.87 1.79 -3.83
C ASN A 491 -12.47 2.38 -5.19
N LEU A 492 -11.93 3.61 -5.18
CA LEU A 492 -11.52 4.31 -6.40
C LEU A 492 -10.34 3.65 -7.10
N GLN A 493 -9.43 3.00 -6.36
CA GLN A 493 -8.33 2.26 -6.96
C GLN A 493 -8.84 1.03 -7.72
N ALA A 494 -9.83 0.33 -7.17
CA ALA A 494 -10.51 -0.80 -7.81
C ALA A 494 -11.27 -0.38 -9.08
N ILE A 495 -11.95 0.78 -9.04
CA ILE A 495 -12.60 1.36 -10.23
C ILE A 495 -11.56 1.70 -11.30
N GLY A 496 -10.45 2.33 -10.90
CA GLY A 496 -9.34 2.65 -11.82
C GLY A 496 -8.74 1.40 -12.47
N TRP A 497 -8.64 0.30 -11.72
CA TRP A 497 -8.23 -1.00 -12.24
C TRP A 497 -9.24 -1.55 -13.25
N ALA A 498 -10.53 -1.58 -12.91
CA ALA A 498 -11.60 -2.03 -13.80
C ALA A 498 -11.64 -1.24 -15.13
N ILE A 499 -11.48 0.08 -15.08
CA ILE A 499 -11.39 0.94 -16.27
C ILE A 499 -10.17 0.55 -17.12
N THR A 500 -9.00 0.41 -16.49
CA THR A 500 -7.76 0.02 -17.18
C THR A 500 -7.90 -1.36 -17.83
N SER A 501 -8.49 -2.33 -17.11
CA SER A 501 -8.76 -3.67 -17.60
C SER A 501 -9.75 -3.65 -18.77
N ALA A 502 -10.82 -2.86 -18.71
CA ALA A 502 -11.78 -2.73 -19.80
C ALA A 502 -11.13 -2.13 -21.07
N LEU A 503 -10.29 -1.11 -20.92
CA LEU A 503 -9.50 -0.55 -22.02
C LEU A 503 -8.55 -1.59 -22.63
N LEU A 504 -7.89 -2.39 -21.78
CA LEU A 504 -7.00 -3.45 -22.23
C LEU A 504 -7.75 -4.56 -22.97
N VAL A 505 -8.92 -4.99 -22.46
CA VAL A 505 -9.81 -5.95 -23.14
C VAL A 505 -10.22 -5.42 -24.51
N ALA A 506 -10.61 -4.14 -24.59
CA ALA A 506 -10.97 -3.52 -25.86
C ALA A 506 -9.78 -3.49 -26.86
N ALA A 507 -8.57 -3.20 -26.36
CA ALA A 507 -7.34 -3.23 -27.17
C ALA A 507 -7.02 -4.64 -27.71
N LEU A 508 -7.10 -5.66 -26.84
CA LEU A 508 -6.90 -7.06 -27.20
C LEU A 508 -7.94 -7.50 -28.24
N TRP A 509 -9.22 -7.19 -28.01
CA TRP A 509 -10.31 -7.56 -28.90
C TRP A 509 -10.21 -6.92 -30.29
N ARG A 510 -9.87 -5.63 -30.37
CA ARG A 510 -9.62 -4.96 -31.67
C ARG A 510 -8.49 -5.62 -32.44
N SER A 511 -7.43 -6.04 -31.74
CA SER A 511 -6.27 -6.71 -32.32
C SER A 511 -6.58 -8.15 -32.79
N VAL A 512 -7.48 -8.85 -32.09
CA VAL A 512 -8.04 -10.14 -32.55
C VAL A 512 -8.80 -9.96 -33.87
N ARG A 513 -9.69 -8.96 -33.95
CA ARG A 513 -10.45 -8.68 -35.18
C ARG A 513 -9.54 -8.32 -36.36
N LEU A 514 -8.54 -7.48 -36.13
CA LEU A 514 -7.55 -7.12 -37.14
C LEU A 514 -6.78 -8.36 -37.65
N SER A 515 -6.36 -9.22 -36.74
CA SER A 515 -5.64 -10.46 -37.07
C SER A 515 -6.52 -11.45 -37.86
N ALA A 516 -7.82 -11.49 -37.55
CA ALA A 516 -8.78 -12.31 -38.31
C ALA A 516 -8.98 -11.80 -39.75
N ALA A 517 -9.12 -10.49 -39.93
CA ALA A 517 -9.29 -9.89 -41.26
C ALA A 517 -8.09 -10.17 -42.19
N LYS A 518 -6.85 -9.98 -41.70
CA LYS A 518 -5.65 -10.30 -42.50
C LYS A 518 -5.51 -11.78 -42.83
N GLY A 519 -5.89 -12.68 -41.91
CA GLY A 519 -5.87 -14.12 -42.15
C GLY A 519 -6.79 -14.55 -43.31
N ILE A 520 -7.95 -13.91 -43.45
CA ILE A 520 -8.92 -14.15 -44.53
C ILE A 520 -8.39 -13.61 -45.87
N GLU A 521 -7.72 -12.46 -45.88
CA GLU A 521 -7.09 -11.93 -47.10
C GLU A 521 -5.97 -12.84 -47.61
N THR A 522 -5.12 -13.36 -46.72
CA THR A 522 -4.06 -14.31 -47.09
C THR A 522 -4.61 -15.65 -47.62
N SER A 523 -5.75 -16.13 -47.11
CA SER A 523 -6.36 -17.37 -47.60
C SER A 523 -7.07 -17.20 -48.94
N ARG A 524 -7.58 -16.00 -49.26
CA ARG A 524 -8.23 -15.70 -50.55
C ARG A 524 -7.25 -15.51 -51.70
N HIS A 525 -6.02 -15.08 -51.43
CA HIS A 525 -4.97 -14.92 -52.44
C HIS A 525 -4.04 -16.14 -52.58
N GLY A 526 -4.23 -17.18 -51.77
CA GLY A 526 -3.44 -18.42 -51.81
C GLY A 526 -4.07 -19.59 -52.57
N LEU A 527 -5.22 -19.41 -53.24
CA LEU A 527 -5.82 -20.45 -54.09
C LEU A 527 -5.27 -20.31 -55.52
N PRO A 528 -4.55 -21.31 -56.07
CA PRO A 528 -4.16 -21.29 -57.48
C PRO A 528 -5.42 -21.35 -58.36
N ARG A 529 -5.50 -20.46 -59.36
CA ARG A 529 -6.45 -20.63 -60.48
C ARG A 529 -6.07 -21.93 -61.18
N VAL A 530 -6.92 -22.95 -61.04
CA VAL A 530 -6.92 -24.09 -61.95
C VAL A 530 -7.52 -23.58 -63.25
N GLU A 531 -6.66 -23.26 -64.22
CA GLU A 531 -7.06 -23.14 -65.62
C GLU A 531 -7.49 -24.54 -66.08
N SER A 532 -8.77 -24.67 -66.43
CA SER A 532 -9.33 -25.86 -67.07
C SER A 532 -9.06 -25.78 -68.57
N ASP A 533 -8.03 -26.47 -69.03
CA ASP A 533 -7.90 -26.86 -70.44
C ASP A 533 -8.20 -28.36 -70.54
N ALA A 534 -9.41 -28.67 -71.01
CA ALA A 534 -9.78 -29.92 -71.67
C ALA A 534 -11.00 -29.68 -72.57
#